data_AF-A0A355DR27-F1
#
_entry.id   AF-A0A355DR27-F1
#
_cell.length_a   1.000
_cell.length_b   1.000
_cell.length_c   1.000
_cell.angle_alpha   90.00
_cell.angle_beta   90.00
_cell.angle_gamma   90.00
#
_symmetry.space_group_name_H-M   'P 1'
#
loop_
_entity.id
_entity.type
_entity.pdbx_description
1 polymer ?
#
loop_
_entity_poly.entity_id
_entity_poly.type
_entity_poly.pdbx_seq_one_letter_code
_entity_poly.pdbx_strand_id
1 'polypeptide(L)'
;MLYKITKLTIEADHKLRIFYANESNIVVDFNPIIEKGGVLSKLAAPEFFAQVSIGESGRYIQWPEEIEFCADALWFESHPKDNKFQASNEELLTK
;
A
#
# COMPACT_ATOMS: atom_id res chain seq x y z
N MET A 1 -7.31 12.42 -1.99
CA MET A 1 -5.90 12.01 -2.04
C MET A 1 -5.12 12.94 -1.14
N LEU A 2 -4.65 12.46 0.00
CA LEU A 2 -3.92 13.26 0.99
C LEU A 2 -2.40 13.05 0.87
N TYR A 3 -2.00 11.84 0.48
CA TYR A 3 -0.61 11.42 0.39
C TYR A 3 -0.23 11.12 -1.06
N LYS A 4 0.96 11.57 -1.45
CA LYS A 4 1.54 11.40 -2.79
C LYS A 4 2.87 10.67 -2.69
N ILE A 5 3.00 9.55 -3.38
CA ILE A 5 4.24 8.78 -3.48
C ILE A 5 5.16 9.45 -4.50
N THR A 6 6.43 9.62 -4.14
CA THR A 6 7.45 10.25 -4.99
C THR A 6 8.54 9.27 -5.40
N LYS A 7 8.79 8.25 -4.59
CA LYS A 7 9.78 7.21 -4.83
C LYS A 7 9.40 5.95 -4.08
N LEU A 8 9.83 4.80 -4.59
CA LEU A 8 9.81 3.54 -3.86
C LEU A 8 11.13 2.78 -4.08
N THR A 9 11.46 1.89 -3.15
CA THR A 9 12.55 0.93 -3.27
C THR A 9 12.10 -0.42 -2.78
N ILE A 10 12.46 -1.48 -3.51
CA ILE A 10 12.22 -2.86 -3.11
C ILE A 10 13.23 -3.24 -2.03
N GLU A 11 12.75 -3.83 -0.95
CA GLU A 11 13.55 -4.42 0.11
C GLU A 11 13.41 -5.96 0.09
N ALA A 12 14.16 -6.67 0.94
CA ALA A 12 14.05 -8.12 1.07
C ALA A 12 12.65 -8.54 1.58
N ASP A 13 12.32 -9.81 1.38
CA ASP A 13 11.09 -10.44 1.91
C ASP A 13 9.81 -9.70 1.50
N HIS A 14 9.69 -9.31 0.22
CA HIS A 14 8.49 -8.67 -0.35
C HIS A 14 8.08 -7.39 0.38
N LYS A 15 9.06 -6.63 0.84
CA LYS A 15 8.85 -5.31 1.45
C LYS A 15 9.10 -4.20 0.45
N LEU A 16 8.31 -3.14 0.57
CA LEU A 16 8.55 -1.89 -0.15
C LEU A 16 8.78 -0.77 0.85
N ARG A 17 9.86 -0.01 0.65
CA ARG A 17 9.98 1.32 1.24
C ARG A 17 9.39 2.34 0.29
N ILE A 18 8.43 3.11 0.79
CA ILE A 18 7.66 4.09 0.02
C ILE A 18 7.94 5.48 0.60
N PHE A 19 8.38 6.39 -0.26
CA PHE A 19 8.67 7.78 0.09
C PHE A 19 7.55 8.68 -0.42
N TYR A 20 7.13 9.62 0.44
CA TYR A 20 6.04 10.53 0.18
C TYR A 20 6.53 11.97 -0.01
N ALA A 21 5.68 12.79 -0.63
CA ALA A 21 5.98 14.21 -0.89
C ALA A 21 6.11 15.07 0.38
N ASN A 22 5.60 14.59 1.52
CA ASN A 22 5.74 15.21 2.84
C ASN A 22 7.07 14.81 3.53
N GLU A 23 8.06 14.35 2.77
CA GLU A 23 9.38 13.90 3.23
C GLU A 23 9.37 12.66 4.15
N SER A 24 8.19 12.11 4.43
CA SER A 24 8.04 10.89 5.23
C SER A 24 8.20 9.63 4.38
N ASN A 25 8.50 8.51 5.03
CA ASN A 25 8.53 7.20 4.38
C ASN A 25 7.97 6.11 5.29
N ILE A 26 7.44 5.05 4.68
CA ILE A 26 6.94 3.85 5.36
C ILE A 26 7.61 2.62 4.76
N VAL A 27 7.58 1.52 5.50
CA VAL A 27 7.90 0.18 4.99
C VAL A 27 6.64 -0.66 5.07
N VAL A 28 6.20 -1.20 3.93
CA VAL A 28 5.03 -2.06 3.84
C VAL A 28 5.48 -3.48 3.57
N ASP A 29 5.01 -4.42 4.40
CA ASP A 29 5.23 -5.85 4.24
C ASP A 29 4.05 -6.46 3.48
N PHE A 30 4.31 -7.02 2.30
CA PHE A 30 3.25 -7.63 1.49
C PHE A 30 2.98 -9.10 1.82
N ASN A 31 3.79 -9.76 2.66
CA ASN A 31 3.58 -11.17 3.01
C ASN A 31 2.17 -11.45 3.57
N PRO A 32 1.61 -10.64 4.50
CA PRO A 32 0.26 -10.89 5.01
C PRO A 32 -0.83 -10.79 3.94
N ILE A 33 -0.60 -10.02 2.88
CA ILE A 33 -1.54 -9.86 1.77
C ILE A 33 -1.37 -11.00 0.77
N ILE A 34 -0.13 -11.41 0.50
CA ILE A 34 0.21 -12.58 -0.32
C ILE A 34 -0.41 -13.85 0.28
N GLU A 35 -0.30 -14.04 1.60
CA GLU A 35 -0.82 -15.20 2.33
C GLU A 35 -2.35 -15.33 2.27
N LYS A 36 -3.08 -14.22 2.12
CA LYS A 36 -4.55 -14.24 1.90
C LYS A 36 -4.92 -14.89 0.56
N GLY A 37 -3.96 -14.99 -0.38
CA GLY A 37 -4.14 -15.68 -1.64
C GLY A 37 -4.94 -14.91 -2.69
N GLY A 38 -5.57 -15.65 -3.61
CA GLY A 38 -6.31 -15.07 -4.73
C GLY A 38 -5.40 -14.37 -5.74
N VAL A 39 -5.87 -13.27 -6.34
CA VAL A 39 -5.11 -12.49 -7.33
C VAL A 39 -3.78 -11.97 -6.78
N LEU A 40 -3.72 -11.69 -5.47
CA LEU A 40 -2.56 -11.11 -4.80
C LEU A 40 -1.44 -12.12 -4.55
N SER A 41 -1.71 -13.42 -4.67
CA SER A 41 -0.67 -14.47 -4.56
C SER A 41 0.43 -14.34 -5.62
N LYS A 42 0.16 -13.66 -6.74
CA LYS A 42 1.16 -13.38 -7.79
C LYS A 42 2.32 -12.54 -7.29
N LEU A 43 2.07 -11.70 -6.28
CA LEU A 43 3.11 -10.90 -5.62
C LEU A 43 4.16 -11.78 -4.90
N ALA A 44 3.87 -13.06 -4.64
CA ALA A 44 4.88 -13.99 -4.10
C ALA A 44 6.06 -14.24 -5.05
N ALA A 45 5.85 -14.13 -6.37
CA ALA A 45 6.93 -14.31 -7.34
C ALA A 45 7.84 -13.07 -7.34
N PRO A 46 9.14 -13.19 -6.97
CA PRO A 46 10.03 -12.03 -6.87
C PRO A 46 10.13 -11.22 -8.16
N GLU A 47 10.10 -11.87 -9.32
CA GLU A 47 10.16 -11.24 -10.63
C GLU A 47 8.88 -10.47 -10.95
N PHE A 48 7.73 -10.93 -10.45
CA PHE A 48 6.47 -10.20 -10.56
C PHE A 48 6.47 -9.02 -9.58
N PHE A 49 6.86 -9.26 -8.33
CA PHE A 49 6.96 -8.21 -7.30
C PHE A 49 7.88 -7.06 -7.70
N ALA A 50 8.97 -7.37 -8.40
CA ALA A 50 9.93 -6.37 -8.87
C ALA A 50 9.39 -5.43 -9.96
N GLN A 51 8.23 -5.73 -10.55
CA GLN A 51 7.58 -4.89 -11.56
C GLN A 51 6.77 -3.74 -10.97
N VAL A 52 6.84 -3.54 -9.65
CA VAL A 52 6.16 -2.43 -8.98
C VAL A 52 6.54 -1.10 -9.61
N SER A 53 5.52 -0.27 -9.88
CA SER A 53 5.70 1.08 -10.39
C SER A 53 4.78 2.06 -9.67
N ILE A 54 5.13 3.33 -9.71
CA ILE A 54 4.30 4.41 -9.19
C ILE A 54 3.28 4.78 -10.28
N GLY A 55 2.01 4.69 -9.94
CA GLY A 55 0.89 5.04 -10.80
C GLY A 55 0.67 6.54 -10.97
N GLU A 56 -0.41 6.90 -11.64
CA GLU A 56 -0.71 8.27 -12.06
C GLU A 56 -0.47 9.30 -10.93
N SER A 57 0.43 10.25 -11.18
CA SER A 57 0.74 11.36 -10.28
C SER A 57 1.11 10.95 -8.84
N GLY A 58 1.59 9.72 -8.62
CA GLY A 58 1.95 9.23 -7.28
C GLY A 58 0.76 8.80 -6.42
N ARG A 59 -0.40 8.54 -7.03
CA ARG A 59 -1.65 8.24 -6.30
C ARG A 59 -1.79 6.79 -5.84
N TYR A 60 -1.05 5.88 -6.45
CA TYR A 60 -1.06 4.46 -6.12
C TYR A 60 0.26 3.84 -6.55
N ILE A 61 0.55 2.65 -6.05
CA ILE A 61 1.52 1.74 -6.67
C ILE A 61 0.77 0.67 -7.43
N GLN A 62 1.39 0.16 -8.47
CA GLN A 62 0.78 -0.85 -9.34
C GLN A 62 1.78 -1.91 -9.77
N TRP A 63 1.23 -3.08 -10.03
CA TRP A 63 1.83 -4.18 -10.76
C TRP A 63 1.02 -4.41 -12.05
N PRO A 64 1.51 -5.26 -12.97
CA PRO A 64 0.69 -5.74 -14.07
C PRO A 64 -0.63 -6.37 -13.58
N GLU A 65 -1.57 -6.53 -14.50
CA GLU A 65 -2.86 -7.17 -14.22
C GLU A 65 -3.74 -6.45 -13.19
N GLU A 66 -3.72 -5.12 -13.20
CA GLU A 66 -4.61 -4.27 -12.40
C GLU A 66 -4.49 -4.47 -10.89
N ILE A 67 -3.36 -5.00 -10.42
CA ILE A 67 -3.04 -5.04 -8.99
C ILE A 67 -2.50 -3.66 -8.59
N GLU A 68 -3.33 -2.89 -7.91
CA GLU A 68 -2.97 -1.55 -7.42
C GLU A 68 -3.29 -1.35 -5.94
N PHE A 69 -2.49 -0.50 -5.28
CA PHE A 69 -2.72 -0.09 -3.90
C PHE A 69 -2.63 1.43 -3.79
N CYS A 70 -3.70 2.04 -3.26
CA CYS A 70 -3.77 3.49 -3.10
C CYS A 70 -2.71 4.01 -2.11
N ALA A 71 -2.11 5.16 -2.44
CA ALA A 71 -1.10 5.80 -1.61
C ALA A 71 -1.61 6.14 -0.20
N ASP A 72 -2.87 6.59 -0.10
CA ASP A 72 -3.53 6.90 1.17
C ASP A 72 -3.77 5.64 2.01
N ALA A 73 -4.24 4.54 1.39
CA ALA A 73 -4.52 3.29 2.09
C ALA A 73 -3.24 2.71 2.72
N LEU A 74 -2.15 2.68 1.96
CA LEU A 74 -0.83 2.26 2.44
C LEU A 74 -0.33 3.16 3.58
N TRP A 75 -0.56 4.47 3.49
CA TRP A 75 -0.22 5.39 4.58
C TRP A 75 -1.00 5.07 5.86
N PHE A 76 -2.32 4.90 5.74
CA PHE A 76 -3.21 4.68 6.88
C PHE A 76 -3.00 3.33 7.55
N GLU A 77 -2.59 2.30 6.80
CA GLU A 77 -2.18 1.02 7.39
C GLU A 77 -0.98 1.20 8.33
N SER A 78 -0.01 2.04 7.96
CA SER A 78 1.14 2.37 8.80
C SER A 78 0.86 3.45 9.85
N HIS A 79 -0.17 4.29 9.64
CA HIS A 79 -0.56 5.39 10.53
C HIS A 79 -2.07 5.38 10.81
N PRO A 80 -2.59 4.38 11.57
CA PRO A 80 -4.04 4.25 11.76
C PRO A 80 -4.69 5.48 12.40
N LYS A 81 -3.95 6.24 13.21
CA LYS A 81 -4.42 7.48 13.84
C LYS A 81 -4.75 8.60 12.84
N ASP A 82 -4.14 8.56 11.66
CA ASP A 82 -4.38 9.54 10.60
C ASP A 82 -5.61 9.15 9.76
N ASN A 83 -6.11 7.93 9.91
CA ASN A 83 -7.26 7.42 9.18
C ASN A 83 -8.57 7.96 9.77
N LYS A 84 -8.91 9.18 9.38
CA LYS A 84 -10.18 9.84 9.75
C LYS A 84 -11.43 9.14 9.17
N PHE A 85 -11.26 8.14 8.31
CA PHE A 85 -12.34 7.36 7.70
C PHE A 85 -12.60 6.02 8.39
N GLN A 86 -11.74 5.59 9.33
CA GLN A 86 -11.93 4.36 10.09
C GLN A 86 -12.96 4.52 11.22
N ALA A 87 -13.16 5.74 11.70
CA ALA A 87 -14.01 6.05 12.85
C ALA A 87 -15.53 5.93 12.61
N SER A 88 -15.99 5.67 11.38
CA SER A 88 -17.44 5.68 11.07
C SER A 88 -18.16 4.34 11.24
N ASN A 89 -17.46 3.22 11.49
CA ASN A 89 -18.10 1.89 11.55
C ASN A 89 -18.41 1.38 12.97
N GLU A 90 -17.78 1.90 14.02
CA GLU A 90 -18.07 1.47 15.39
C GLU A 90 -19.23 2.26 16.03
N GLU A 91 -19.51 3.49 15.58
CA GLU A 91 -20.67 4.27 16.07
C GLU A 91 -22.02 3.80 15.48
N LEU A 92 -22.02 2.98 14.42
CA LEU A 92 -23.24 2.45 13.79
C LEU A 92 -23.72 1.12 14.39
N LEU A 93 -22.92 0.46 15.24
CA LEU A 93 -23.28 -0.81 15.90
C LEU A 93 -23.85 -0.62 17.32
N THR A 94 -24.02 0.63 17.77
CA THR A 94 -24.52 0.96 19.12
C THR A 94 -25.81 1.80 19.12
N LYS A 95 -26.64 1.70 18.07
CA LYS A 95 -27.98 2.30 18.05
C LYS A 95 -29.04 1.29 17.64
#